data_AF-A0A2G1UN67-F1
#
_entry.id   AF-A0A2G1UN67-F1
#
_cell.length_a   1.000
_cell.length_b   1.000
_cell.length_c   1.000
_cell.angle_alpha   90.00
_cell.angle_beta   90.00
_cell.angle_gamma   90.00
#
_symmetry.space_group_name_H-M   'P 1'
#
loop_
_entity.id
_entity.type
_entity.pdbx_description
1 polymer ?
#
loop_
_entity_poly.entity_id
_entity_poly.type
_entity_poly.pdbx_seq_one_letter_code
_entity_poly.pdbx_strand_id
1 'polypeptide(L)' 'MHLVLEGEFDDVATHHWLRSRGFGSTPLSAHYIGSAARSGLVMGFASASEQQIEAGVRALSNGLKAAAL' A
#
# COMPACT_ATOMS: atom_id res chain seq x y z
N MET A 1 -8.47 11.95 -4.82
CA MET A 1 -9.03 10.79 -4.09
C MET A 1 -7.87 9.95 -3.54
N HIS A 2 -7.98 9.40 -2.34
CA HIS A 2 -6.96 8.52 -1.74
C HIS A 2 -7.63 7.27 -1.15
N LEU A 3 -6.89 6.16 -1.11
CA LEU A 3 -7.28 4.91 -0.43
C LEU A 3 -6.42 4.78 0.83
N VAL A 4 -7.06 4.43 1.94
CA VAL A 4 -6.38 3.96 3.15
C VAL A 4 -6.77 2.50 3.35
N LEU A 5 -5.79 1.62 3.37
CA LEU A 5 -5.95 0.21 3.70
C LEU A 5 -5.38 -0.01 5.11
N GLU A 6 -6.22 -0.47 6.03
CA GLU A 6 -5.81 -0.89 7.38
C GLU A 6 -5.95 -2.41 7.51
N GLY A 7 -5.11 -3.02 8.34
CA GLY A 7 -5.17 -4.45 8.62
C GLY A 7 -3.80 -5.01 8.99
N GLU A 8 -3.75 -6.25 9.45
CA GLU A 8 -2.50 -6.91 9.83
C GLU A 8 -1.77 -7.44 8.58
N PHE A 9 -0.79 -6.67 8.11
CA PHE A 9 0.14 -7.06 7.06
C PHE A 9 1.43 -6.23 7.18
N ASP A 10 2.53 -6.72 6.60
CA ASP A 10 3.76 -5.93 6.51
C ASP A 10 3.61 -4.84 5.44
N ASP A 11 3.27 -3.63 5.90
CA ASP A 11 3.05 -2.48 5.04
C ASP A 11 4.33 -1.92 4.42
N VAL A 12 5.48 -2.10 5.07
CA VAL A 12 6.80 -1.72 4.55
C VAL A 12 7.21 -2.64 3.41
N ALA A 13 7.09 -3.96 3.59
CA ALA A 13 7.36 -4.93 2.53
C ALA A 13 6.40 -4.74 1.34
N THR A 14 5.12 -4.51 1.62
CA THR A 14 4.12 -4.25 0.58
C THR A 14 4.40 -2.94 -0.16
N HIS A 15 4.85 -1.89 0.53
CA HIS A 15 5.32 -0.65 -0.10
C HIS A 15 6.50 -0.90 -1.05
N HIS A 16 7.53 -1.64 -0.61
CA HIS A 16 8.67 -1.97 -1.46
C HIS A 16 8.27 -2.80 -2.69
N TRP A 17 7.33 -3.74 -2.53
CA TRP A 17 6.78 -4.53 -3.62
C TRP A 17 6.06 -3.68 -4.68
N LEU A 18 5.27 -2.70 -4.25
CA LEU A 18 4.59 -1.75 -5.14
C LEU A 18 5.59 -0.84 -5.84
N ARG A 19 6.56 -0.32 -5.09
CA ARG A 19 7.60 0.56 -5.62
C ARG A 19 8.44 -0.11 -6.70
N SER A 20 8.78 -1.40 -6.53
CA SER A 20 9.52 -2.16 -7.56
C SER A 20 8.74 -2.34 -8.86
N ARG A 21 7.44 -2.02 -8.88
CA ARG A 21 6.54 -2.11 -10.04
C ARG A 21 6.08 -0.73 -10.54
N GLY A 22 6.65 0.34 -10.01
CA GLY A 22 6.34 1.71 -10.41
C GLY A 22 5.14 2.35 -9.71
N PHE A 23 4.63 1.74 -8.63
CA PHE A 23 3.51 2.30 -7.86
C PHE A 23 4.00 2.92 -6.55
N GLY A 24 3.54 4.13 -6.26
CA GLY A 24 3.80 4.82 -5.00
C GLY A 24 2.74 4.51 -3.95
N SER A 25 3.17 4.36 -2.70
CA SER A 25 2.31 4.25 -1.52
C SER A 25 3.07 4.78 -0.31
N THR A 26 2.39 4.94 0.83
CA THR A 26 3.02 5.31 2.08
C THR A 26 2.60 4.34 3.19
N PRO A 27 3.55 3.65 3.87
CA PRO A 27 3.25 2.81 5.03
C PRO A 27 2.65 3.63 6.17
N LEU A 28 1.58 3.15 6.79
CA LEU A 28 0.98 3.76 7.97
C LEU A 28 1.84 3.54 9.20
N SER A 29 2.53 2.40 9.31
CA SER A 29 3.45 2.07 10.40
C SER A 29 4.51 3.16 10.64
N ALA A 30 4.94 3.85 9.59
CA ALA A 30 5.91 4.95 9.66
C ALA A 30 5.37 6.24 10.32
N HIS A 31 4.05 6.36 10.50
CA HIS A 31 3.41 7.58 11.03
C HIS A 31 2.97 7.46 12.49
N TYR A 32 3.09 6.28 13.11
CA TYR A 32 2.77 6.08 14.51
C TYR A 32 4.02 6.25 15.37
N ILE A 33 3.87 7.00 16.47
CA ILE A 33 4.89 7.14 17.51
C ILE A 33 4.42 6.33 18.72
N GLY A 34 5.26 5.42 19.22
CA GLY A 34 4.96 4.58 20.38
C GLY A 34 4.47 3.17 20.03
N SER A 35 3.89 2.47 21.01
CA SER A 35 3.56 1.04 20.91
C SER A 35 2.23 0.73 20.22
N ALA A 36 1.43 1.74 19.87
CA ALA A 36 0.17 1.58 19.14
C ALA A 36 0.40 1.66 17.62
N ALA A 37 1.40 0.94 17.11
CA ALA A 37 1.65 0.89 15.67
C ALA A 37 0.49 0.17 14.98
N ARG A 38 -0.10 0.80 13.97
CA ARG A 38 -1.03 0.15 13.05
C ARG A 38 -0.36 -0.02 11.71
N SER A 39 -0.40 -1.24 11.19
CA SER A 39 -0.04 -1.51 9.80
C SER A 39 -1.13 -1.01 8.87
N GLY A 40 -0.71 -0.48 7.73
CA GLY A 40 -1.62 -0.05 6.70
C GLY A 40 -0.92 0.70 5.57
N LEU A 41 -1.66 1.01 4.50
CA LEU A 41 -1.12 1.70 3.33
C LEU A 41 -2.02 2.85 2.93
N VAL A 42 -1.41 4.00 2.68
CA VAL A 42 -2.07 5.13 2.01
C VAL A 42 -1.64 5.15 0.54
N MET A 43 -2.61 5.27 -0.36
CA MET A 43 -2.36 5.47 -1.79
C MET A 43 -3.12 6.70 -2.30
N GLY A 44 -2.40 7.63 -2.94
CA GLY A 44 -2.99 8.81 -3.58
C GLY A 44 -3.20 8.60 -5.07
N PHE A 45 -4.36 9.00 -5.59
CA PHE A 45 -4.72 8.87 -7.01
C PHE A 45 -4.83 10.21 -7.74
N ALA A 46 -4.38 11.31 -7.13
CA ALA A 46 -4.64 12.67 -7.63
C ALA A 46 -4.14 12.93 -9.06
N SER A 47 -3.10 12.21 -9.51
CA SER A 47 -2.51 12.35 -10.86
C SER A 47 -2.55 11.05 -11.67
N ALA A 48 -3.34 10.06 -11.24
CA ALA A 48 -3.43 8.76 -11.89
C ALA A 48 -4.65 8.68 -12.81
N SER A 49 -4.50 8.09 -14.00
CA SER A 49 -5.63 7.71 -14.85
C SER A 49 -6.35 6.48 -14.28
N GLU A 50 -7.58 6.22 -14.70
CA GLU A 50 -8.33 5.02 -14.29
C GLU A 50 -7.55 3.73 -14.55
N GLN A 51 -6.90 3.62 -15.71
CA GLN A 51 -6.05 2.47 -16.05
C GLN A 51 -4.87 2.31 -15.06
N GLN A 52 -4.25 3.41 -14.63
CA GLN A 52 -3.16 3.38 -13.64
C GLN A 52 -3.68 2.99 -12.25
N ILE A 53 -4.88 3.47 -11.89
CA ILE A 53 -5.55 3.10 -10.64
C ILE A 53 -5.85 1.59 -10.62
N GLU A 54 -6.45 1.05 -11.69
CA GLU A 54 -6.76 -0.38 -11.81
C GLU A 54 -5.49 -1.24 -11.74
N ALA A 55 -4.44 -0.85 -12.48
CA ALA A 55 -3.17 -1.56 -12.46
C ALA A 55 -2.54 -1.55 -11.06
N GLY A 56 -2.60 -0.41 -10.36
CA GLY A 56 -2.10 -0.26 -8.99
C GLY A 56 -2.88 -1.12 -7.99
N VAL A 57 -4.21 -1.12 -8.05
CA VAL A 57 -5.07 -1.94 -7.19
C VAL A 57 -4.82 -3.44 -7.43
N ARG A 58 -4.64 -3.85 -8.69
CA ARG A 58 -4.30 -5.24 -9.03
C ARG A 58 -2.93 -5.64 -8.48
N ALA A 59 -1.93 -4.77 -8.60
CA ALA A 59 -0.59 -5.02 -8.05
C ALA A 59 -0.61 -5.13 -6.52
N LEU A 60 -1.40 -4.28 -5.84
CA LEU A 60 -1.62 -4.33 -4.39
C LEU A 60 -2.26 -5.66 -3.97
N SER A 61 -3.35 -6.08 -4.62
CA SER A 61 -4.03 -7.36 -4.32
C SER A 61 -3.08 -8.55 -4.46
N ASN A 62 -2.23 -8.55 -5.49
CA ASN A 62 -1.24 -9.61 -5.68
C ASN A 62 -0.15 -9.59 -4.61
N GLY A 63 0.33 -8.41 -4.21
CA GLY A 63 1.33 -8.26 -3.15
C GLY A 63 0.82 -8.77 -1.80
N LEU A 64 -0.40 -8.40 -1.42
CA LEU A 64 -1.04 -8.87 -0.18
C LEU A 64 -1.23 -10.39 -0.15
N LYS A 65 -1.60 -10.99 -1.29
CA LYS A 65 -1.71 -12.47 -1.40
C LYS A 65 -0.37 -13.17 -1.30
N ALA A 66 0.68 -12.59 -1.91
CA ALA A 66 2.02 -13.16 -1.87
C ALA A 66 2.64 -13.11 -0.47
N ALA A 67 2.26 -12.12 0.35
CA ALA A 67 2.72 -11.97 1.74
C ALA A 67 1.92 -12.81 2.76
N ALA A 68 0.77 -13.36 2.35
CA ALA A 68 -0.10 -14.18 3.21
C ALA A 68 0.20 -15.70 3.14
N LEU A 69 1.21 -16.11 2.36
CA LEU A 69 1.75 -17.47 2.25
C LEU A 69 3.09 -17.56 2.97
#